data_AF-A0A7J9E0F4-F1
#
_entry.id   AF-A0A7J9E0F4-F1
#
_cell.length_a   1.000
_cell.length_b   1.000
_cell.length_c   1.000
_cell.angle_alpha   90.00
_cell.angle_beta   90.00
_cell.angle_gamma   90.00
#
_symmetry.space_group_name_H-M   'P 1'
#
loop_
_entity.id
_entity.type
_entity.pdbx_description
1 polymer ?
#
loop_
_entity_poly.entity_id
_entity_poly.type
_entity_poly.pdbx_seq_one_letter_code
_entity_poly.pdbx_strand_id
1 'polypeptide(L)'
;MAAAFSCPVFLPSTFSYNGNRYHGRIKIKINATSSTKVKTLNEIAGAGKGSSSLATSTEIGHLSQEQIRQRIPTKKQLVDPYRQGLIIERGVGYRQTVVVRSYEVGPYKTATLESLLNLFQETALNHVWMSGLLSNGFGATHGMVRNNLIWVVSRMQVQVDHYPIWGEVLEIDTWVGASGKNGMRRDWLIRSQATGITYARATSTWVMMNEKTRRLSKMPEEVRDEISPWFIEKRAINEDVPEKIVKLDDNARYVNSDLKPKRSDLDMNHHVNNVKYVRWMLETIPDKFLESHQLSGIVLEYRRECGSSDRVQSLCQPDEDETLTNGVEQSLLKNMILTPGIMEGNGYLGPLDVKSYGYTHLLQIKGDSKNEEIVRGRTRWRKKLSTLPYSS
;
A
#
# COMPACT_ATOMS: atom_id res chain seq x y z
N MET A 1 -20.01 -21.03 15.89
CA MET A 1 -19.25 -21.53 14.71
C MET A 1 -17.83 -20.99 14.86
N ALA A 2 -16.87 -21.83 15.26
CA ALA A 2 -15.52 -21.38 15.62
C ALA A 2 -14.53 -21.74 14.49
N ALA A 3 -13.69 -20.78 14.09
CA ALA A 3 -12.65 -21.00 13.10
C ALA A 3 -11.49 -21.80 13.72
N ALA A 4 -11.32 -23.06 13.28
CA ALA A 4 -10.20 -23.90 13.69
C ALA A 4 -9.08 -23.82 12.65
N PHE A 5 -7.90 -23.36 13.05
CA PHE A 5 -6.68 -23.52 12.28
C PHE A 5 -6.05 -24.87 12.64
N SER A 6 -6.12 -25.86 11.75
CA SER A 6 -5.29 -27.06 11.82
C SER A 6 -4.06 -26.89 10.91
N CYS A 7 -2.89 -27.22 11.43
CA CYS A 7 -1.64 -27.20 10.67
C CYS A 7 -0.95 -28.57 10.86
N PRO A 8 -0.91 -29.44 9.84
CA PRO A 8 -0.25 -30.73 9.96
C PRO A 8 1.28 -30.54 9.87
N VAL A 9 1.99 -30.86 10.95
CA VAL A 9 3.45 -30.88 10.97
C VAL A 9 3.93 -32.28 10.56
N PHE A 10 4.58 -32.37 9.40
CA PHE A 10 5.37 -33.54 9.00
C PHE A 10 6.85 -33.30 9.28
N LEU A 11 7.51 -34.28 9.90
CA LEU A 11 8.93 -34.26 10.26
C LEU A 11 9.59 -35.58 9.83
N PRO A 12 10.64 -35.56 8.98
CA PRO A 12 11.50 -36.72 8.73
C PRO A 12 12.76 -36.76 9.61
N SER A 13 13.15 -37.96 10.07
CA SER A 13 14.40 -38.31 10.76
C SER A 13 15.18 -39.37 9.94
N THR A 14 16.51 -39.55 9.98
CA THR A 14 17.63 -39.01 10.80
C THR A 14 18.90 -39.03 9.91
N PHE A 15 20.06 -38.43 10.24
CA PHE A 15 21.14 -38.84 11.18
C PHE A 15 22.19 -37.69 11.13
N SER A 16 22.68 -37.09 12.22
CA SER A 16 23.69 -37.53 13.22
C SER A 16 25.15 -37.56 12.76
N TYR A 17 25.99 -36.61 13.25
CA TYR A 17 27.04 -36.92 14.26
C TYR A 17 27.64 -35.66 14.94
N ASN A 18 28.03 -35.80 16.22
CA ASN A 18 28.80 -34.94 17.17
C ASN A 18 29.09 -33.43 16.93
N GLY A 19 29.10 -32.57 17.96
CA GLY A 19 28.98 -32.87 19.40
C GLY A 19 29.03 -31.64 20.34
N ASN A 20 29.21 -31.92 21.64
CA ASN A 20 29.15 -31.06 22.83
C ASN A 20 27.76 -30.56 23.28
N ARG A 21 27.37 -31.01 24.48
CA ARG A 21 26.12 -30.69 25.18
C ARG A 21 26.36 -29.60 26.23
N TYR A 22 25.40 -28.69 26.38
CA TYR A 22 25.04 -28.14 27.69
C TYR A 22 23.52 -28.25 27.86
N HIS A 23 23.06 -28.73 29.01
CA HIS A 23 21.63 -28.96 29.29
C HIS A 23 21.11 -27.93 30.29
N GLY A 24 20.12 -27.15 29.87
CA GLY A 24 19.25 -26.36 30.74
C GLY A 24 17.81 -26.44 30.24
N ARG A 25 16.95 -27.21 30.91
CA ARG A 25 15.52 -27.33 30.58
C ARG A 25 14.68 -26.60 31.62
N ILE A 26 14.13 -25.45 31.26
CA ILE A 26 13.01 -24.83 32.00
C ILE A 26 11.71 -25.43 31.45
N LYS A 27 10.90 -26.05 32.31
CA LYS A 27 9.55 -26.53 31.97
C LYS A 27 8.52 -25.58 32.55
N ILE A 28 7.77 -24.88 31.70
CA ILE A 28 6.55 -24.16 32.09
C ILE A 28 5.37 -25.12 31.88
N LYS A 29 4.61 -25.39 32.94
CA LYS A 29 3.32 -26.10 32.86
C LYS A 29 2.19 -25.07 32.81
N ILE A 30 1.32 -25.19 31.82
CA ILE A 30 0.05 -24.45 31.77
C ILE A 30 -1.06 -25.47 32.06
N ASN A 31 -1.71 -25.32 33.22
CA ASN A 31 -2.96 -26.04 33.53
C ASN A 31 -4.11 -25.03 33.39
N ALA A 32 -5.05 -25.33 32.50
CA ALA A 32 -6.31 -24.60 32.38
C ALA A 32 -7.46 -25.47 32.90
N THR A 33 -8.21 -24.97 33.88
CA THR A 33 -9.52 -25.51 34.27
C THR A 33 -10.44 -24.38 34.68
N SER A 34 -11.66 -24.39 34.14
CA SER A 34 -12.70 -23.43 34.45
C SER A 34 -13.51 -23.86 35.69
N SER A 35 -13.94 -22.89 36.50
CA SER A 35 -15.35 -22.80 36.91
C SER A 35 -15.62 -21.49 37.65
N THR A 36 -16.74 -20.85 37.30
CA THR A 36 -17.32 -19.73 38.02
C THR A 36 -18.07 -20.20 39.25
N LYS A 37 -17.74 -19.67 40.44
CA LYS A 37 -18.72 -19.50 41.53
C LYS A 37 -18.47 -18.19 42.27
N VAL A 38 -19.43 -17.27 42.16
CA VAL A 38 -19.55 -16.11 43.05
C VAL A 38 -20.02 -16.60 44.42
N LYS A 39 -19.38 -16.11 45.48
CA LYS A 39 -19.92 -16.16 46.85
C LYS A 39 -19.69 -14.83 47.54
N THR A 40 -20.76 -14.07 47.69
CA THR A 40 -20.89 -12.96 48.64
C THR A 40 -20.92 -13.52 50.06
N LEU A 41 -20.27 -12.86 51.01
CA LEU A 41 -20.51 -13.05 52.45
C LEU A 41 -20.12 -11.76 53.20
N ASN A 42 -20.97 -11.34 54.13
CA ASN A 42 -20.88 -10.06 54.82
C ASN A 42 -19.95 -10.09 56.04
N GLU A 43 -19.50 -8.88 56.40
CA GLU A 43 -19.23 -8.32 57.75
C GLU A 43 -19.11 -9.24 58.98
N ILE A 44 -18.09 -8.95 59.80
CA ILE A 44 -18.24 -8.61 61.24
C ILE A 44 -17.00 -7.81 61.69
N ALA A 45 -17.19 -6.85 62.59
CA ALA A 45 -16.16 -5.91 63.05
C ALA A 45 -15.35 -6.42 64.28
N GLY A 46 -14.13 -5.91 64.44
CA GLY A 46 -13.30 -6.11 65.63
C GLY A 46 -12.00 -5.28 65.56
N ALA A 47 -11.74 -4.44 66.56
CA ALA A 47 -10.66 -3.44 66.52
C ALA A 47 -9.28 -3.98 66.98
N GLY A 48 -8.19 -3.48 66.37
CA GLY A 48 -6.82 -3.79 66.80
C GLY A 48 -5.74 -3.02 66.02
N LYS A 49 -5.07 -2.08 66.69
CA LYS A 49 -4.05 -1.15 66.17
C LYS A 49 -2.96 -1.79 65.27
N GLY A 50 -2.67 -1.17 64.12
CA GLY A 50 -1.47 -1.45 63.31
C GLY A 50 -1.19 -0.34 62.30
N SER A 51 0.04 0.20 62.30
CA SER A 51 0.42 1.36 61.48
C SER A 51 0.73 0.99 60.03
N SER A 52 0.09 1.65 59.06
CA SER A 52 0.75 2.21 57.87
C SER A 52 -0.24 3.10 57.09
N SER A 53 0.26 4.20 56.55
CA SER A 53 -0.53 5.20 55.82
C SER A 53 -0.96 4.69 54.44
N LEU A 54 -2.26 4.62 54.17
CA LEU A 54 -2.75 4.58 52.79
C LEU A 54 -2.52 5.94 52.12
N ALA A 55 -1.59 5.99 51.16
CA ALA A 55 -1.54 7.05 50.16
C ALA A 55 -2.31 6.60 48.92
N THR A 56 -3.63 6.81 48.93
CA THR A 56 -4.51 6.51 47.80
C THR A 56 -4.46 7.64 46.77
N SER A 57 -3.54 7.55 45.81
CA SER A 57 -3.59 8.38 44.60
C SER A 57 -2.91 7.64 43.45
N THR A 58 -3.69 6.81 42.74
CA THR A 58 -3.28 6.31 41.42
C THR A 58 -3.34 7.48 40.44
N GLU A 59 -2.30 8.30 40.42
CA GLU A 59 -2.12 9.28 39.35
C GLU A 59 -2.01 8.50 38.04
N ILE A 60 -3.06 8.61 37.22
CA ILE A 60 -2.97 8.27 35.81
C ILE A 60 -2.07 9.34 35.20
N GLY A 61 -0.76 9.07 35.23
CA GLY A 61 0.27 10.00 34.82
C GLY A 61 -0.02 10.52 33.43
N HIS A 62 -0.37 11.80 33.34
CA HIS A 62 -0.71 12.45 32.08
C HIS A 62 0.58 12.68 31.30
N LEU A 63 1.04 11.65 30.57
CA LEU A 63 2.19 11.73 29.67
C LEU A 63 2.03 12.98 28.80
N SER A 64 2.99 13.90 28.88
CA SER A 64 2.97 15.08 28.03
C SER A 64 3.12 14.65 26.58
N GLN A 65 2.52 15.37 25.62
CA GLN A 65 2.61 14.98 24.20
C GLN A 65 4.07 14.87 23.72
N GLU A 66 4.98 15.65 24.29
CA GLU A 66 6.42 15.61 24.04
C GLU A 66 7.07 14.27 24.44
N GLN A 67 6.58 13.61 25.50
CA GLN A 67 7.09 12.32 25.95
C GLN A 67 6.63 11.12 25.09
N ILE A 68 5.69 11.30 24.17
CA ILE A 68 5.02 10.18 23.46
C ILE A 68 5.69 9.82 22.12
N ARG A 69 6.52 10.70 21.53
CA ARG A 69 7.15 10.52 20.20
C ARG A 69 8.69 10.53 20.21
N GLN A 70 9.31 9.90 21.21
CA GLN A 70 10.75 10.04 21.57
C GLN A 70 11.82 9.65 20.52
N ARG A 71 11.51 9.27 19.26
CA ARG A 71 12.51 8.77 18.29
C ARG A 71 12.32 9.17 16.83
N ILE A 72 11.70 10.31 16.51
CA ILE A 72 11.82 10.87 15.14
C ILE A 72 13.26 11.39 14.96
N PRO A 73 14.04 10.91 13.97
CA PRO A 73 15.38 11.44 13.71
C PRO A 73 15.29 12.88 13.22
N THR A 74 16.08 13.79 13.81
CA THR A 74 16.32 15.15 13.30
C THR A 74 17.54 15.24 12.38
N LYS A 75 18.22 14.11 12.18
CA LYS A 75 19.36 13.93 11.28
C LYS A 75 19.17 12.66 10.48
N LYS A 76 19.62 12.69 9.24
CA LYS A 76 19.67 11.55 8.33
C LYS A 76 20.30 10.31 9.00
N GLN A 77 19.58 9.20 8.93
CA GLN A 77 20.05 7.88 9.36
C GLN A 77 20.39 7.04 8.14
N LEU A 78 21.41 6.18 8.21
CA LEU A 78 21.80 5.30 7.10
C LEU A 78 21.17 3.91 7.18
N VAL A 79 20.85 3.43 8.39
CA VAL A 79 20.29 2.09 8.65
C VAL A 79 19.24 2.18 9.76
N ASP A 80 18.11 1.51 9.60
CA ASP A 80 17.11 1.25 10.64
C ASP A 80 16.97 -0.27 10.82
N PRO A 81 17.54 -0.87 11.88
CA PRO A 81 17.48 -2.30 12.12
C PRO A 81 16.08 -2.80 12.50
N TYR A 82 15.19 -1.93 13.01
CA TYR A 82 13.83 -2.30 13.40
C TYR A 82 12.91 -2.43 12.18
N ARG A 83 13.05 -1.51 11.23
CA ARG A 83 12.31 -1.54 9.95
C ARG A 83 12.97 -2.41 8.89
N GLN A 84 14.21 -2.84 9.11
CA GLN A 84 15.10 -3.41 8.09
C GLN A 84 15.26 -2.45 6.89
N GLY A 85 15.44 -1.17 7.22
CA GLY A 85 15.58 -0.07 6.28
C GLY A 85 17.05 0.32 6.07
N LEU A 86 17.42 0.71 4.86
CA LEU A 86 18.77 1.15 4.51
C LEU A 86 18.70 2.29 3.49
N ILE A 87 19.54 3.31 3.66
CA ILE A 87 19.69 4.38 2.68
C ILE A 87 20.64 3.93 1.56
N ILE A 88 20.18 4.04 0.31
CA ILE A 88 20.84 3.59 -0.92
C ILE A 88 21.08 4.76 -1.88
N GLU A 89 21.50 4.48 -3.12
CA GLU A 89 21.70 5.49 -4.19
C GLU A 89 22.59 6.66 -3.76
N ARG A 90 23.79 6.38 -3.23
CA ARG A 90 24.73 7.39 -2.70
C ARG A 90 24.15 8.29 -1.60
N GLY A 91 23.06 7.88 -0.97
CA GLY A 91 22.46 8.59 0.16
C GLY A 91 21.01 9.03 -0.05
N VAL A 92 20.44 8.97 -1.26
CA VAL A 92 19.16 9.67 -1.57
C VAL A 92 17.99 8.74 -1.91
N GLY A 93 18.24 7.43 -1.97
CA GLY A 93 17.19 6.42 -2.02
C GLY A 93 17.04 5.69 -0.69
N TYR A 94 15.97 4.93 -0.55
CA TYR A 94 15.68 4.07 0.60
C TYR A 94 15.31 2.67 0.13
N ARG A 95 15.89 1.65 0.74
CA ARG A 95 15.49 0.25 0.63
C ARG A 95 14.84 -0.19 1.93
N GLN A 96 13.79 -1.01 1.86
CA GLN A 96 13.28 -1.76 3.00
C GLN A 96 13.12 -3.24 2.64
N THR A 97 13.57 -4.12 3.54
CA THR A 97 13.31 -5.56 3.45
C THR A 97 12.04 -5.90 4.23
N VAL A 98 11.08 -6.58 3.59
CA VAL A 98 9.83 -7.01 4.21
C VAL A 98 9.48 -8.45 3.84
N VAL A 99 8.68 -9.11 4.67
CA VAL A 99 8.15 -10.46 4.39
C VAL A 99 6.65 -10.36 4.16
N VAL A 100 6.13 -10.95 3.08
CA VAL A 100 4.69 -10.96 2.77
C VAL A 100 3.93 -11.75 3.83
N ARG A 101 3.01 -11.07 4.54
CA ARG A 101 2.27 -11.61 5.68
C ARG A 101 1.00 -12.35 5.23
N SER A 102 0.48 -13.21 6.08
CA SER A 102 -0.68 -14.06 5.76
C SER A 102 -1.97 -13.29 5.48
N TYR A 103 -2.13 -12.08 6.03
CA TYR A 103 -3.27 -11.20 5.78
C TYR A 103 -3.06 -10.23 4.62
N GLU A 104 -1.88 -10.24 3.98
CA GLU A 104 -1.55 -9.41 2.81
C GLU A 104 -1.83 -10.14 1.49
N VAL A 105 -2.15 -11.44 1.56
CA VAL A 105 -2.49 -12.28 0.39
C VAL A 105 -4.00 -12.48 0.25
N GLY A 106 -4.46 -12.53 -1.00
CA GLY A 106 -5.85 -12.84 -1.34
C GLY A 106 -6.12 -14.34 -1.46
N PRO A 107 -7.34 -14.74 -1.87
CA PRO A 107 -7.73 -16.15 -2.05
C PRO A 107 -6.80 -16.95 -2.99
N TYR A 108 -6.13 -16.28 -3.93
CA TYR A 108 -5.18 -16.88 -4.86
C TYR A 108 -3.74 -17.04 -4.29
N LYS A 109 -3.54 -16.90 -2.97
CA LYS A 109 -2.26 -17.02 -2.24
C LYS A 109 -1.18 -15.98 -2.62
N THR A 110 -1.47 -15.07 -3.54
CA THR A 110 -0.65 -13.93 -3.93
C THR A 110 -1.04 -12.67 -3.16
N ALA A 111 -0.09 -11.76 -2.97
CA ALA A 111 -0.34 -10.44 -2.40
C ALA A 111 -1.45 -9.70 -3.15
N THR A 112 -2.23 -8.87 -2.45
CA THR A 112 -3.24 -8.01 -3.09
C THR A 112 -2.61 -6.71 -3.60
N LEU A 113 -3.26 -6.04 -4.56
CA LEU A 113 -2.85 -4.67 -4.94
C LEU A 113 -2.95 -3.71 -3.74
N GLU A 114 -3.99 -3.84 -2.90
CA GLU A 114 -4.13 -3.08 -1.65
C GLU A 114 -2.88 -3.23 -0.77
N SER A 115 -2.33 -4.44 -0.65
CA SER A 115 -1.09 -4.69 0.10
C SER A 115 0.14 -4.06 -0.55
N LEU A 116 0.30 -4.14 -1.89
CA LEU A 116 1.42 -3.46 -2.58
C LEU A 116 1.35 -1.93 -2.42
N LEU A 117 0.16 -1.34 -2.51
CA LEU A 117 -0.04 0.10 -2.32
C LEU A 117 0.24 0.55 -0.88
N ASN A 118 -0.18 -0.24 0.12
CA ASN A 118 0.17 0.01 1.51
C ASN A 118 1.70 -0.04 1.74
N LEU A 119 2.41 -1.01 1.13
CA LEU A 119 3.87 -1.09 1.19
C LEU A 119 4.55 0.12 0.51
N PHE A 120 4.02 0.62 -0.60
CA PHE A 120 4.51 1.87 -1.22
C PHE A 120 4.34 3.09 -0.29
N GLN A 121 3.17 3.21 0.36
CA GLN A 121 2.91 4.30 1.31
C GLN A 121 3.83 4.23 2.54
N GLU A 122 3.97 3.04 3.14
CA GLU A 122 4.83 2.80 4.31
C GLU A 122 6.30 3.10 4.00
N THR A 123 6.83 2.57 2.89
CA THR A 123 8.24 2.82 2.49
C THR A 123 8.50 4.27 2.12
N ALA A 124 7.50 5.00 1.59
CA ALA A 124 7.62 6.42 1.35
C ALA A 124 7.74 7.23 2.66
N LEU A 125 6.91 6.92 3.66
CA LEU A 125 6.96 7.54 4.98
C LEU A 125 8.26 7.19 5.71
N ASN A 126 8.70 5.93 5.63
CA ASN A 126 9.96 5.48 6.24
C ASN A 126 11.19 6.13 5.59
N HIS A 127 11.17 6.39 4.28
CA HIS A 127 12.22 7.19 3.64
C HIS A 127 12.26 8.62 4.23
N VAL A 128 11.12 9.31 4.38
CA VAL A 128 11.09 10.66 4.98
C VAL A 128 11.50 10.63 6.46
N TRP A 129 11.10 9.61 7.23
CA TRP A 129 11.55 9.38 8.60
C TRP A 129 13.09 9.24 8.68
N MET A 130 13.68 8.43 7.80
CA MET A 130 15.12 8.21 7.73
C MET A 130 15.91 9.43 7.22
N SER A 131 15.28 10.31 6.45
CA SER A 131 15.91 11.52 5.90
C SER A 131 16.31 12.55 6.97
N GLY A 132 15.63 12.53 8.13
CA GLY A 132 15.73 13.57 9.15
C GLY A 132 14.83 14.80 8.92
N LEU A 133 14.09 14.86 7.81
CA LEU A 133 13.23 16.00 7.46
C LEU A 133 11.83 15.94 8.08
N LEU A 134 11.44 14.83 8.71
CA LEU A 134 10.06 14.58 9.13
C LEU A 134 9.64 15.47 10.31
N SER A 135 8.84 16.51 10.06
CA SER A 135 8.49 17.50 11.09
C SER A 135 7.19 17.20 11.84
N ASN A 136 6.09 16.92 11.14
CA ASN A 136 4.78 16.62 11.76
C ASN A 136 4.62 15.14 12.14
N GLY A 137 5.60 14.30 11.82
CA GLY A 137 5.52 12.84 11.96
C GLY A 137 4.61 12.15 10.94
N PHE A 138 4.18 12.84 9.88
CA PHE A 138 3.47 12.27 8.72
C PHE A 138 3.78 13.06 7.43
N GLY A 139 4.90 12.74 6.79
CA GLY A 139 5.27 13.19 5.43
C GLY A 139 5.68 14.65 5.21
N ALA A 140 5.36 15.60 6.11
CA ALA A 140 5.68 17.02 5.90
C ALA A 140 7.06 17.41 6.47
N THR A 141 7.79 18.25 5.72
CA THR A 141 9.09 18.81 6.12
C THR A 141 8.96 20.01 7.06
N HIS A 142 10.07 20.50 7.63
CA HIS A 142 10.02 21.66 8.52
C HIS A 142 9.57 22.93 7.79
N GLY A 143 10.09 23.19 6.58
CA GLY A 143 9.65 24.29 5.73
C GLY A 143 8.16 24.17 5.36
N MET A 144 7.68 22.95 5.06
CA MET A 144 6.26 22.73 4.76
C MET A 144 5.36 23.09 5.94
N VAL A 145 5.68 22.63 7.15
CA VAL A 145 4.89 22.92 8.36
C VAL A 145 4.83 24.42 8.64
N ARG A 146 5.96 25.14 8.53
CA ARG A 146 5.99 26.61 8.70
C ARG A 146 5.10 27.35 7.70
N ASN A 147 4.98 26.82 6.48
CA ASN A 147 4.17 27.42 5.40
C ASN A 147 2.72 26.88 5.35
N ASN A 148 2.28 26.05 6.31
CA ASN A 148 0.97 25.37 6.32
C ASN A 148 0.73 24.54 5.03
N LEU A 149 1.76 23.83 4.56
CA LEU A 149 1.73 23.03 3.34
C LEU A 149 1.70 21.53 3.64
N ILE A 150 0.92 20.80 2.87
CA ILE A 150 0.86 19.33 2.85
C ILE A 150 1.16 18.79 1.46
N TRP A 151 1.65 17.55 1.41
CA TRP A 151 1.80 16.79 0.17
C TRP A 151 0.49 16.08 -0.17
N VAL A 152 -0.02 16.28 -1.38
CA VAL A 152 -1.14 15.49 -1.94
C VAL A 152 -0.70 14.76 -3.20
N VAL A 153 -1.11 13.49 -3.33
CA VAL A 153 -0.89 12.72 -4.58
C VAL A 153 -1.83 13.28 -5.63
N SER A 154 -1.31 13.57 -6.82
CA SER A 154 -2.10 14.02 -7.99
C SER A 154 -2.24 12.92 -9.05
N ARG A 155 -1.20 12.11 -9.23
CA ARG A 155 -1.18 10.96 -10.15
C ARG A 155 -0.37 9.82 -9.55
N MET A 156 -0.79 8.59 -9.80
CA MET A 156 -0.03 7.38 -9.50
C MET A 156 -0.15 6.37 -10.65
N GLN A 157 0.93 5.69 -10.98
CA GLN A 157 0.98 4.59 -11.93
C GLN A 157 1.69 3.41 -11.28
N VAL A 158 1.12 2.21 -11.43
CA VAL A 158 1.70 0.95 -10.96
C VAL A 158 1.69 -0.06 -12.11
N GLN A 159 2.79 -0.78 -12.28
CA GLN A 159 2.92 -1.95 -13.15
C GLN A 159 3.25 -3.14 -12.25
N VAL A 160 2.51 -4.24 -12.39
CA VAL A 160 2.72 -5.47 -11.62
C VAL A 160 3.12 -6.58 -12.58
N ASP A 161 4.41 -6.87 -12.61
CA ASP A 161 5.02 -7.90 -13.43
C ASP A 161 4.65 -9.28 -12.85
N HIS A 162 4.79 -9.45 -11.54
CA HIS A 162 4.36 -10.65 -10.81
C HIS A 162 3.84 -10.25 -9.41
N TYR A 163 2.80 -10.90 -8.90
CA TYR A 163 2.43 -10.74 -7.49
C TYR A 163 3.23 -11.74 -6.64
N PRO A 164 3.90 -11.31 -5.56
CA PRO A 164 4.60 -12.21 -4.65
C PRO A 164 3.60 -13.07 -3.87
N ILE A 165 4.00 -14.28 -3.48
CA ILE A 165 3.20 -15.19 -2.67
C ILE A 165 3.46 -14.97 -1.17
N TRP A 166 2.61 -15.56 -0.32
CA TRP A 166 2.83 -15.55 1.13
C TRP A 166 4.20 -16.11 1.51
N GLY A 167 4.91 -15.43 2.41
CA GLY A 167 6.25 -15.84 2.86
C GLY A 167 7.41 -15.31 2.00
N GLU A 168 7.15 -14.73 0.83
CA GLU A 168 8.19 -14.08 0.01
C GLU A 168 8.88 -12.94 0.77
N VAL A 169 10.20 -12.85 0.57
CA VAL A 169 11.03 -11.75 1.10
C VAL A 169 11.25 -10.73 -0.02
N LEU A 170 10.79 -9.51 0.20
CA LEU A 170 10.82 -8.43 -0.78
C LEU A 170 11.89 -7.40 -0.40
N GLU A 171 12.70 -6.98 -1.37
CA GLU A 171 13.41 -5.70 -1.32
C GLU A 171 12.55 -4.63 -2.00
N ILE A 172 12.22 -3.56 -1.27
CA ILE A 172 11.46 -2.41 -1.80
C ILE A 172 12.36 -1.20 -1.84
N ASP A 173 12.79 -0.80 -3.03
CA ASP A 173 13.51 0.45 -3.27
C ASP A 173 12.52 1.59 -3.53
N THR A 174 12.75 2.78 -2.95
CA THR A 174 12.05 4.02 -3.28
C THR A 174 13.00 5.21 -3.29
N TRP A 175 12.78 6.14 -4.21
CA TRP A 175 13.54 7.38 -4.34
C TRP A 175 12.64 8.50 -4.87
N VAL A 176 13.15 9.73 -4.85
CA VAL A 176 12.42 10.92 -5.30
C VAL A 176 13.17 11.64 -6.41
N GLY A 177 12.44 12.47 -7.16
CA GLY A 177 12.98 13.32 -8.22
C GLY A 177 12.08 14.53 -8.46
N ALA A 178 12.53 15.46 -9.30
CA ALA A 178 11.69 16.58 -9.69
C ALA A 178 10.51 16.13 -10.57
N SER A 179 9.38 16.82 -10.47
CA SER A 179 8.26 16.74 -11.42
C SER A 179 7.83 18.16 -11.80
N GLY A 180 8.45 18.69 -12.85
CA GLY A 180 8.35 20.11 -13.22
C GLY A 180 8.86 21.05 -12.10
N LYS A 181 8.38 22.30 -12.08
CA LYS A 181 8.87 23.33 -11.13
C LYS A 181 8.32 23.20 -9.70
N ASN A 182 7.12 22.62 -9.53
CA ASN A 182 6.37 22.60 -8.27
C ASN A 182 5.98 21.21 -7.76
N GLY A 183 6.23 20.16 -8.54
CA GLY A 183 5.91 18.78 -8.15
C GLY A 183 7.13 17.98 -7.76
N MET A 184 6.89 16.92 -6.99
CA MET A 184 7.88 15.87 -6.69
C MET A 184 7.41 14.56 -7.31
N ARG A 185 8.30 13.87 -8.01
CA ARG A 185 8.12 12.47 -8.42
C ARG A 185 8.59 11.57 -7.27
N ARG A 186 7.86 10.50 -6.99
CA ARG A 186 8.35 9.38 -6.17
C ARG A 186 8.16 8.08 -6.92
N ASP A 187 9.24 7.30 -6.99
CA ASP A 187 9.31 6.02 -7.66
C ASP A 187 9.48 4.87 -6.66
N TRP A 188 9.08 3.66 -7.06
CA TRP A 188 9.32 2.42 -6.33
C TRP A 188 9.65 1.25 -7.26
N LEU A 189 10.46 0.32 -6.74
CA LEU A 189 10.79 -0.95 -7.37
C LEU A 189 10.76 -2.06 -6.31
N ILE A 190 9.88 -3.04 -6.47
CA ILE A 190 9.79 -4.23 -5.61
C ILE A 190 10.47 -5.41 -6.31
N ARG A 191 11.43 -6.04 -5.65
CA ARG A 191 12.15 -7.23 -6.15
C ARG A 191 12.13 -8.36 -5.11
N SER A 192 12.22 -9.61 -5.58
CA SER A 192 12.52 -10.75 -4.71
C SER A 192 13.93 -10.63 -4.16
N GLN A 193 14.09 -10.76 -2.85
CA GLN A 193 15.39 -10.75 -2.19
C GLN A 193 16.22 -12.02 -2.54
N ALA A 194 15.56 -13.12 -2.88
CA ALA A 194 16.21 -14.39 -3.24
C ALA A 194 16.62 -14.47 -4.71
N THR A 195 15.79 -13.96 -5.63
CA THR A 195 16.00 -14.15 -7.09
C THR A 195 16.30 -12.85 -7.85
N GLY A 196 16.10 -11.68 -7.25
CA GLY A 196 16.22 -10.38 -7.91
C GLY A 196 15.11 -10.06 -8.92
N ILE A 197 14.18 -10.99 -9.19
CA ILE A 197 13.05 -10.80 -10.11
C ILE A 197 12.20 -9.62 -9.64
N THR A 198 11.78 -8.78 -10.59
CA THR A 198 10.90 -7.64 -10.31
C THR A 198 9.45 -8.12 -10.16
N TYR A 199 8.83 -7.76 -9.03
CA TYR A 199 7.41 -8.00 -8.79
C TYR A 199 6.56 -6.83 -9.29
N ALA A 200 6.95 -5.60 -8.91
CA ALA A 200 6.20 -4.40 -9.27
C ALA A 200 7.09 -3.16 -9.39
N ARG A 201 6.65 -2.24 -10.24
CA ARG A 201 7.23 -0.90 -10.44
C ARG A 201 6.13 0.12 -10.25
N ALA A 202 6.42 1.25 -9.62
CA ALA A 202 5.44 2.33 -9.45
C ALA A 202 6.09 3.70 -9.55
N THR A 203 5.31 4.69 -9.98
CA THR A 203 5.69 6.10 -9.93
C THR A 203 4.49 6.96 -9.56
N SER A 204 4.72 8.10 -8.92
CA SER A 204 3.68 9.00 -8.43
C SER A 204 4.12 10.45 -8.51
N THR A 205 3.18 11.36 -8.77
CA THR A 205 3.41 12.80 -8.77
C THR A 205 2.68 13.45 -7.61
N TRP A 206 3.44 14.13 -6.77
CA TRP A 206 2.99 14.84 -5.59
C TRP A 206 3.06 16.35 -5.83
N VAL A 207 2.05 17.07 -5.37
CA VAL A 207 1.98 18.53 -5.41
C VAL A 207 1.66 19.06 -4.01
N MET A 208 2.06 20.30 -3.74
CA MET A 208 1.73 20.93 -2.46
C MET A 208 0.36 21.58 -2.48
N MET A 209 -0.37 21.40 -1.38
CA MET A 209 -1.62 22.09 -1.09
C MET A 209 -1.46 22.84 0.23
N ASN A 210 -2.03 24.04 0.33
CA ASN A 210 -2.14 24.73 1.60
C ASN A 210 -3.26 24.08 2.43
N GLU A 211 -2.89 23.62 3.63
CA GLU A 211 -3.73 22.79 4.50
C GLU A 211 -5.04 23.47 4.90
N LYS A 212 -5.00 24.78 5.14
CA LYS A 212 -6.13 25.60 5.62
C LYS A 212 -7.06 26.04 4.49
N THR A 213 -6.51 26.47 3.36
CA THR A 213 -7.31 26.99 2.23
C THR A 213 -7.73 25.92 1.22
N ARG A 214 -7.18 24.70 1.34
CA ARG A 214 -7.36 23.58 0.39
C ARG A 214 -7.03 23.93 -1.07
N ARG A 215 -6.14 24.91 -1.29
CA ARG A 215 -5.68 25.36 -2.61
C ARG A 215 -4.27 24.85 -2.91
N LEU A 216 -4.02 24.49 -4.16
CA LEU A 216 -2.67 24.14 -4.63
C LEU A 216 -1.71 25.33 -4.44
N SER A 217 -0.49 25.02 -3.99
CA SER A 217 0.56 26.01 -3.74
C SER A 217 1.77 25.76 -4.66
N LYS A 218 2.49 26.83 -4.97
CA LYS A 218 3.86 26.72 -5.50
C LYS A 218 4.78 26.18 -4.40
N MET A 219 5.92 25.62 -4.80
CA MET A 219 6.98 25.17 -3.92
C MET A 219 7.84 26.36 -3.45
N PRO A 220 7.84 26.72 -2.15
CA PRO A 220 8.74 27.73 -1.60
C PRO A 220 10.21 27.31 -1.76
N GLU A 221 11.12 28.27 -1.77
CA GLU A 221 12.56 28.00 -1.89
C GLU A 221 13.08 27.21 -0.68
N GLU A 222 12.67 27.57 0.54
CA GLU A 222 12.96 26.80 1.76
C GLU A 222 12.63 25.29 1.63
N VAL A 223 11.43 24.96 1.13
CA VAL A 223 11.01 23.56 0.94
C VAL A 223 11.81 22.90 -0.20
N ARG A 224 12.16 23.67 -1.24
CA ARG A 224 12.99 23.18 -2.35
C ARG A 224 14.39 22.82 -1.87
N ASP A 225 14.99 23.63 -1.01
CA ASP A 225 16.34 23.42 -0.48
C ASP A 225 16.39 22.21 0.47
N GLU A 226 15.31 21.94 1.20
CA GLU A 226 15.16 20.70 2.00
C GLU A 226 15.12 19.43 1.15
N ILE A 227 14.40 19.44 0.01
CA ILE A 227 14.09 18.21 -0.76
C ILE A 227 14.92 18.01 -2.03
N SER A 228 15.39 19.08 -2.69
CA SER A 228 16.13 18.95 -3.96
C SER A 228 17.48 18.21 -3.84
N PRO A 229 18.21 18.21 -2.71
CA PRO A 229 19.37 17.34 -2.52
C PRO A 229 19.06 15.84 -2.54
N TRP A 230 17.78 15.45 -2.49
CA TRP A 230 17.32 14.06 -2.56
C TRP A 230 16.88 13.64 -3.97
N PHE A 231 16.81 14.58 -4.93
CA PHE A 231 16.28 14.31 -6.26
C PHE A 231 17.30 13.58 -7.15
N ILE A 232 16.85 12.52 -7.82
CA ILE A 232 17.62 11.81 -8.86
C ILE A 232 16.81 11.61 -10.15
N GLU A 233 17.53 11.47 -11.26
CA GLU A 233 16.95 11.26 -12.59
C GLU A 233 16.48 9.82 -12.84
N LYS A 234 16.85 8.87 -11.98
CA LYS A 234 16.37 7.49 -12.04
C LYS A 234 14.83 7.45 -12.02
N ARG A 235 14.22 6.67 -12.92
CA ARG A 235 12.77 6.42 -12.98
C ARG A 235 12.49 4.94 -12.87
N ALA A 236 11.41 4.55 -12.19
CA ALA A 236 10.97 3.14 -12.15
C ALA A 236 10.12 2.77 -13.37
N ILE A 237 9.42 3.77 -13.92
CA ILE A 237 8.63 3.66 -15.15
C ILE A 237 9.00 4.84 -16.05
N ASN A 238 9.34 4.54 -17.31
CA ASN A 238 9.53 5.54 -18.34
C ASN A 238 8.19 5.75 -19.06
N GLU A 239 7.58 6.92 -18.86
CA GLU A 239 6.38 7.39 -19.54
C GLU A 239 6.72 8.77 -20.13
N ASP A 240 6.85 8.87 -21.45
CA ASP A 240 7.23 10.13 -22.14
C ASP A 240 6.06 11.11 -22.21
N VAL A 241 4.85 10.57 -22.42
CA VAL A 241 3.60 11.32 -22.43
C VAL A 241 2.62 10.66 -21.44
N PRO A 242 2.23 11.34 -20.36
CA PRO A 242 1.27 10.81 -19.40
C PRO A 242 -0.06 10.43 -20.04
N GLU A 243 -0.46 9.15 -19.92
CA GLU A 243 -1.78 8.70 -20.36
C GLU A 243 -2.89 9.51 -19.69
N LYS A 244 -3.71 10.21 -20.49
CA LYS A 244 -4.84 11.01 -20.03
C LYS A 244 -6.07 10.13 -19.79
N ILE A 245 -6.60 10.12 -18.56
CA ILE A 245 -7.82 9.36 -18.26
C ILE A 245 -9.06 10.22 -18.61
N VAL A 246 -9.82 9.75 -19.61
CA VAL A 246 -11.11 10.33 -19.99
C VAL A 246 -12.10 10.16 -18.83
N LYS A 247 -12.92 11.18 -18.59
CA LYS A 247 -13.97 11.10 -17.57
C LYS A 247 -15.10 10.21 -18.08
N LEU A 248 -15.56 9.26 -17.28
CA LEU A 248 -16.83 8.57 -17.54
C LEU A 248 -18.01 9.52 -17.38
N ASP A 249 -19.07 9.25 -18.13
CA ASP A 249 -20.40 9.78 -17.87
C ASP A 249 -21.14 8.88 -16.84
N ASP A 250 -22.36 9.26 -16.47
CA ASP A 250 -23.17 8.50 -15.52
C ASP A 250 -23.81 7.23 -16.16
N ASN A 251 -23.50 6.91 -17.42
CA ASN A 251 -24.01 5.75 -18.16
C ASN A 251 -23.05 4.54 -18.14
N ALA A 252 -22.03 4.56 -17.29
CA ALA A 252 -21.05 3.49 -17.18
C ALA A 252 -21.71 2.10 -16.93
N ARG A 253 -21.21 1.07 -17.63
CA ARG A 253 -21.79 -0.29 -17.63
C ARG A 253 -21.94 -0.91 -16.24
N TYR A 254 -21.02 -0.62 -15.32
CA TYR A 254 -21.03 -1.13 -13.95
C TYR A 254 -21.00 0.03 -12.95
N VAL A 255 -21.93 0.00 -11.99
CA VAL A 255 -22.15 1.09 -11.03
C VAL A 255 -22.36 0.53 -9.62
N ASN A 256 -21.67 1.09 -8.63
CA ASN A 256 -21.93 0.87 -7.22
C ASN A 256 -22.18 2.22 -6.53
N SER A 257 -23.34 2.40 -5.90
CA SER A 257 -23.77 3.68 -5.28
C SER A 257 -23.86 3.65 -3.75
N ASP A 258 -23.56 2.51 -3.12
CA ASP A 258 -23.78 2.29 -1.69
C ASP A 258 -22.48 2.33 -0.87
N LEU A 259 -21.43 2.86 -1.47
CA LEU A 259 -20.12 3.02 -0.84
C LEU A 259 -20.17 4.16 0.18
N LYS A 260 -19.86 3.83 1.43
CA LYS A 260 -19.66 4.79 2.53
C LYS A 260 -18.32 4.50 3.21
N PRO A 261 -17.51 5.52 3.50
CA PRO A 261 -16.29 5.37 4.29
C PRO A 261 -16.56 4.71 5.64
N LYS A 262 -15.80 3.67 5.99
CA LYS A 262 -15.80 3.10 7.33
C LYS A 262 -14.74 3.80 8.18
N ARG A 263 -14.87 3.70 9.51
CA ARG A 263 -13.85 4.22 10.45
C ARG A 263 -12.43 3.68 10.17
N SER A 264 -12.33 2.44 9.67
CA SER A 264 -11.09 1.78 9.26
C SER A 264 -10.48 2.27 7.95
N ASP A 265 -11.23 3.06 7.18
CA ASP A 265 -10.81 3.54 5.86
C ASP A 265 -10.15 4.93 5.95
N LEU A 266 -10.27 5.59 7.10
CA LEU A 266 -9.67 6.89 7.38
C LEU A 266 -8.20 6.76 7.80
N ASP A 267 -7.38 7.71 7.35
CA ASP A 267 -5.97 7.83 7.71
C ASP A 267 -5.74 8.76 8.93
N MET A 268 -4.47 9.05 9.22
CA MET A 268 -4.07 9.95 10.32
C MET A 268 -4.50 11.41 10.13
N ASN A 269 -4.93 11.79 8.92
CA ASN A 269 -5.42 13.12 8.58
C ASN A 269 -6.96 13.19 8.57
N HIS A 270 -7.63 12.11 8.99
CA HIS A 270 -9.09 11.94 9.00
C HIS A 270 -9.75 11.92 7.59
N HIS A 271 -8.97 11.72 6.53
CA HIS A 271 -9.48 11.51 5.16
C HIS A 271 -9.43 10.04 4.80
N VAL A 272 -10.24 9.62 3.82
CA VAL A 272 -10.14 8.26 3.26
C VAL A 272 -8.75 8.03 2.66
N ASN A 273 -8.08 6.99 3.13
CA ASN A 273 -6.76 6.58 2.67
C ASN A 273 -6.79 6.24 1.16
N ASN A 274 -5.81 6.74 0.41
CA ASN A 274 -5.71 6.58 -1.04
C ASN A 274 -5.85 5.14 -1.55
N VAL A 275 -5.42 4.15 -0.76
CA VAL A 275 -5.53 2.72 -1.09
C VAL A 275 -6.99 2.24 -1.13
N LYS A 276 -7.88 2.84 -0.32
CA LYS A 276 -9.30 2.46 -0.24
C LYS A 276 -10.11 2.88 -1.47
N TYR A 277 -9.74 3.99 -2.11
CA TYR A 277 -10.30 4.35 -3.42
C TYR A 277 -10.04 3.25 -4.47
N VAL A 278 -8.82 2.73 -4.52
CA VAL A 278 -8.47 1.67 -5.47
C VAL A 278 -9.28 0.41 -5.20
N ARG A 279 -9.50 0.07 -3.93
CA ARG A 279 -10.40 -1.03 -3.56
C ARG A 279 -11.82 -0.82 -4.10
N TRP A 280 -12.42 0.35 -3.85
CA TRP A 280 -13.79 0.66 -4.32
C TRP A 280 -13.95 0.58 -5.85
N MET A 281 -12.94 0.98 -6.62
CA MET A 281 -12.93 0.78 -8.08
C MET A 281 -12.97 -0.71 -8.44
N LEU A 282 -12.05 -1.50 -7.86
CA LEU A 282 -11.90 -2.92 -8.20
C LEU A 282 -13.12 -3.76 -7.81
N GLU A 283 -13.80 -3.44 -6.71
CA GLU A 283 -15.05 -4.09 -6.27
C GLU A 283 -16.25 -3.79 -7.20
N THR A 284 -16.07 -2.97 -8.24
CA THR A 284 -17.09 -2.69 -9.28
C THR A 284 -16.87 -3.52 -10.55
N ILE A 285 -15.80 -4.32 -10.61
CA ILE A 285 -15.49 -5.21 -11.74
C ILE A 285 -16.16 -6.58 -11.51
N PRO A 286 -16.81 -7.20 -12.50
CA PRO A 286 -17.50 -8.48 -12.30
C PRO A 286 -16.59 -9.63 -11.85
N ASP A 287 -17.04 -10.42 -10.87
CA ASP A 287 -16.29 -11.58 -10.34
C ASP A 287 -15.80 -12.54 -11.42
N LYS A 288 -16.65 -12.89 -12.40
CA LYS A 288 -16.29 -13.76 -13.53
C LYS A 288 -15.08 -13.26 -14.34
N PHE A 289 -14.88 -11.94 -14.42
CA PHE A 289 -13.69 -11.35 -15.02
C PHE A 289 -12.49 -11.48 -14.08
N LEU A 290 -12.64 -11.14 -12.80
CA LEU A 290 -11.60 -11.24 -11.76
C LEU A 290 -11.13 -12.69 -11.50
N GLU A 291 -11.98 -13.68 -11.72
CA GLU A 291 -11.65 -15.11 -11.69
C GLU A 291 -10.64 -15.49 -12.77
N SER A 292 -10.80 -14.94 -13.97
CA SER A 292 -10.05 -15.31 -15.18
C SER A 292 -8.89 -14.36 -15.52
N HIS A 293 -8.86 -13.16 -14.94
CA HIS A 293 -7.87 -12.12 -15.22
C HIS A 293 -7.13 -11.63 -13.97
N GLN A 294 -5.89 -11.21 -14.15
CA GLN A 294 -5.07 -10.60 -13.12
C GLN A 294 -4.67 -9.19 -13.56
N LEU A 295 -4.76 -8.23 -12.65
CA LEU A 295 -4.34 -6.85 -12.89
C LEU A 295 -2.84 -6.82 -13.19
N SER A 296 -2.44 -6.21 -14.30
CA SER A 296 -1.04 -5.99 -14.69
C SER A 296 -0.61 -4.54 -14.56
N GLY A 297 -1.55 -3.59 -14.47
CA GLY A 297 -1.21 -2.21 -14.14
C GLY A 297 -2.42 -1.33 -13.85
N ILE A 298 -2.17 -0.20 -13.21
CA ILE A 298 -3.20 0.81 -12.90
C ILE A 298 -2.60 2.21 -13.01
N VAL A 299 -3.37 3.14 -13.57
CA VAL A 299 -3.10 4.59 -13.58
C VAL A 299 -4.23 5.27 -12.81
N LEU A 300 -3.90 6.24 -11.96
CA LEU A 300 -4.82 6.98 -11.09
C LEU A 300 -4.56 8.48 -11.22
N GLU A 301 -5.62 9.27 -11.36
CA GLU A 301 -5.60 10.73 -11.30
C GLU A 301 -6.51 11.22 -10.17
N TYR A 302 -5.92 11.65 -9.07
CA TYR A 302 -6.64 12.15 -7.89
C TYR A 302 -7.07 13.61 -8.11
N ARG A 303 -8.29 13.92 -7.66
CA ARG A 303 -8.95 15.23 -7.88
C ARG A 303 -9.47 15.83 -6.58
N ARG A 304 -9.89 15.02 -5.61
CA ARG A 304 -10.46 15.45 -4.32
C ARG A 304 -10.30 14.36 -3.25
N GLU A 305 -10.26 14.75 -1.99
CA GLU A 305 -10.32 13.85 -0.82
C GLU A 305 -11.77 13.55 -0.43
N CYS A 306 -11.99 12.39 0.20
CA CYS A 306 -13.28 11.96 0.72
C CYS A 306 -13.24 11.96 2.26
N GLY A 307 -14.25 12.55 2.89
CA GLY A 307 -14.45 12.60 4.34
C GLY A 307 -15.41 11.53 4.83
N SER A 308 -15.48 11.32 6.15
CA SER A 308 -16.24 10.22 6.77
C SER A 308 -17.76 10.27 6.58
N SER A 309 -18.32 11.44 6.26
CA SER A 309 -19.74 11.67 6.00
C SER A 309 -20.19 11.34 4.58
N ASP A 310 -19.25 11.19 3.64
CA ASP A 310 -19.54 11.27 2.22
C ASP A 310 -20.18 9.99 1.68
N ARG A 311 -21.00 10.15 0.63
CA ARG A 311 -21.58 9.03 -0.13
C ARG A 311 -20.84 8.90 -1.44
N VAL A 312 -20.15 7.78 -1.64
CA VAL A 312 -19.34 7.54 -2.82
C VAL A 312 -20.11 6.70 -3.84
N GLN A 313 -19.96 7.06 -5.10
CA GLN A 313 -20.34 6.24 -6.24
C GLN A 313 -19.07 5.80 -6.98
N SER A 314 -19.00 4.52 -7.31
CA SER A 314 -18.03 3.96 -8.23
C SER A 314 -18.69 3.68 -9.56
N LEU A 315 -18.09 4.17 -10.63
CA LEU A 315 -18.44 3.94 -12.02
C LEU A 315 -17.29 3.20 -12.69
N CYS A 316 -17.60 2.14 -13.42
CA CYS A 316 -16.64 1.26 -14.06
C CYS A 316 -17.14 0.90 -15.46
N GLN A 317 -16.30 1.16 -16.46
CA GLN A 317 -16.60 0.96 -17.88
C GLN A 317 -15.47 0.13 -18.50
N PRO A 318 -15.75 -1.05 -19.07
CA PRO A 318 -14.76 -1.77 -19.87
C PRO A 318 -14.45 -1.01 -21.14
N ASP A 319 -13.19 -1.09 -21.57
CA ASP A 319 -12.75 -0.62 -22.88
C ASP A 319 -13.43 -1.47 -23.97
N GLU A 320 -13.71 -0.90 -25.15
CA GLU A 320 -14.72 -1.41 -26.12
C GLU A 320 -14.45 -2.82 -26.69
N ASP A 321 -13.24 -3.35 -26.51
CA ASP A 321 -12.81 -4.72 -26.89
C ASP A 321 -13.55 -5.87 -26.16
N GLU A 322 -14.40 -5.59 -25.17
CA GLU A 322 -15.30 -6.59 -24.56
C GLU A 322 -16.54 -6.94 -25.39
N THR A 323 -16.85 -6.20 -26.45
CA THR A 323 -18.11 -6.37 -27.20
C THR A 323 -18.17 -7.57 -28.16
N LEU A 324 -17.06 -8.32 -28.33
CA LEU A 324 -16.95 -9.45 -29.27
C LEU A 324 -16.74 -10.83 -28.61
N THR A 325 -17.41 -11.13 -27.49
CA THR A 325 -17.49 -12.51 -26.95
C THR A 325 -18.88 -12.96 -26.49
N ASN A 326 -19.93 -12.56 -27.23
CA ASN A 326 -21.27 -13.18 -27.15
C ASN A 326 -21.73 -13.65 -28.55
N GLY A 327 -20.83 -14.33 -29.27
CA GLY A 327 -21.10 -14.94 -30.57
C GLY A 327 -20.02 -14.67 -31.61
N VAL A 328 -19.42 -15.75 -32.11
CA VAL A 328 -18.51 -15.82 -33.29
C VAL A 328 -17.14 -15.12 -33.12
N GLU A 329 -16.07 -15.91 -33.15
CA GLU A 329 -14.70 -15.42 -33.37
C GLU A 329 -14.51 -14.94 -34.82
N GLN A 330 -14.65 -13.64 -35.07
CA GLN A 330 -14.21 -13.02 -36.34
C GLN A 330 -13.65 -11.61 -36.15
N SER A 331 -12.31 -11.49 -36.09
CA SER A 331 -11.52 -10.49 -36.86
C SER A 331 -10.06 -10.44 -36.37
N LEU A 332 -9.18 -11.25 -36.96
CA LEU A 332 -7.76 -11.41 -36.56
C LEU A 332 -6.79 -10.30 -37.07
N LEU A 333 -7.30 -9.13 -37.51
CA LEU A 333 -6.58 -8.33 -38.53
C LEU A 333 -6.53 -6.79 -38.37
N LYS A 334 -6.90 -6.20 -37.22
CA LYS A 334 -6.99 -4.71 -37.11
C LYS A 334 -6.04 -3.95 -36.18
N ASN A 335 -5.34 -4.59 -35.24
CA ASN A 335 -4.49 -3.89 -34.25
C ASN A 335 -2.99 -4.16 -34.37
N MET A 336 -2.47 -4.42 -35.58
CA MET A 336 -1.01 -4.46 -35.82
C MET A 336 -0.41 -3.04 -35.89
N ILE A 337 0.04 -2.51 -34.76
CA ILE A 337 0.96 -1.36 -34.73
C ILE A 337 2.39 -1.90 -34.77
N LEU A 338 2.98 -1.95 -35.97
CA LEU A 338 4.37 -2.37 -36.17
C LEU A 338 5.33 -1.21 -35.89
N THR A 339 6.01 -1.24 -34.75
CA THR A 339 7.24 -0.45 -34.53
C THR A 339 8.42 -1.15 -35.21
N PRO A 340 9.17 -0.50 -36.12
CA PRO A 340 10.28 -1.14 -36.83
C PRO A 340 11.50 -1.30 -35.92
N GLY A 341 11.73 -2.53 -35.44
CA GLY A 341 12.97 -2.92 -34.77
C GLY A 341 13.98 -3.46 -35.78
N ILE A 342 15.18 -2.87 -35.83
CA ILE A 342 16.29 -3.34 -36.67
C ILE A 342 16.81 -4.68 -36.12
N MET A 343 17.01 -5.66 -36.99
CA MET A 343 17.57 -6.96 -36.61
C MET A 343 19.09 -6.89 -36.51
N GLU A 344 19.63 -7.30 -35.36
CA GLU A 344 20.97 -7.92 -35.27
C GLU A 344 20.88 -9.15 -34.36
N GLY A 345 21.62 -10.20 -34.71
CA GLY A 345 21.29 -11.56 -34.28
C GLY A 345 21.79 -11.93 -32.89
N ASN A 346 20.86 -12.15 -31.95
CA ASN A 346 20.84 -13.38 -31.13
C ASN A 346 19.54 -13.50 -30.30
N GLY A 347 18.75 -14.54 -30.57
CA GLY A 347 17.88 -15.20 -29.57
C GLY A 347 16.87 -14.37 -28.77
N TYR A 348 16.19 -13.38 -29.36
CA TYR A 348 15.04 -12.74 -28.69
C TYR A 348 13.75 -13.56 -28.88
N LEU A 349 13.27 -14.17 -27.79
CA LEU A 349 11.84 -14.46 -27.65
C LEU A 349 11.13 -13.11 -27.46
N GLY A 350 10.56 -12.58 -28.54
CA GLY A 350 9.67 -11.42 -28.46
C GLY A 350 8.47 -11.72 -27.55
N PRO A 351 7.85 -10.70 -26.93
CA PRO A 351 6.69 -10.93 -26.08
C PRO A 351 5.59 -11.62 -26.89
N LEU A 352 5.08 -12.75 -26.39
CA LEU A 352 3.81 -13.30 -26.85
C LEU A 352 2.76 -12.18 -26.79
N ASP A 353 1.93 -12.09 -27.83
CA ASP A 353 1.00 -10.99 -28.04
C ASP A 353 -0.18 -11.08 -27.04
N VAL A 354 0.05 -10.63 -25.79
CA VAL A 354 -0.93 -10.71 -24.71
C VAL A 354 -1.97 -9.63 -24.91
N LYS A 355 -3.12 -9.99 -25.51
CA LYS A 355 -4.33 -9.15 -25.52
C LYS A 355 -4.60 -8.61 -24.11
N SER A 356 -4.37 -7.31 -23.93
CA SER A 356 -4.57 -6.60 -22.67
C SER A 356 -6.00 -6.09 -22.58
N TYR A 357 -6.70 -6.43 -21.49
CA TYR A 357 -8.05 -5.94 -21.24
C TYR A 357 -7.97 -4.69 -20.38
N GLY A 358 -8.85 -3.72 -20.63
CA GLY A 358 -8.83 -2.44 -19.95
C GLY A 358 -10.19 -2.09 -19.36
N TYR A 359 -10.16 -1.40 -18.22
CA TYR A 359 -11.33 -0.76 -17.63
C TYR A 359 -10.97 0.65 -17.22
N THR A 360 -11.85 1.60 -17.55
CA THR A 360 -11.81 2.98 -17.06
C THR A 360 -12.75 3.11 -15.86
N HIS A 361 -12.35 3.92 -14.88
CA HIS A 361 -13.00 4.06 -13.58
C HIS A 361 -13.19 5.53 -13.20
N LEU A 362 -14.30 5.85 -12.53
CA LEU A 362 -14.52 7.13 -11.86
C LEU A 362 -15.11 6.89 -10.48
N LEU A 363 -14.45 7.38 -9.43
CA LEU A 363 -15.07 7.58 -8.14
C LEU A 363 -15.54 9.03 -7.99
N GLN A 364 -16.78 9.21 -7.55
CA GLN A 364 -17.37 10.52 -7.29
C GLN A 364 -18.18 10.55 -6.00
N ILE A 365 -18.18 11.69 -5.31
CA ILE A 365 -19.10 11.98 -4.19
C ILE A 365 -20.45 12.31 -4.81
N LYS A 366 -21.54 11.69 -4.33
CA LYS A 366 -22.90 12.10 -4.66
C LYS A 366 -23.29 13.33 -3.86
N GLY A 367 -23.45 14.46 -4.54
CA GLY A 367 -24.05 15.68 -3.99
C GLY A 367 -25.48 15.87 -4.50
N ASP A 368 -26.26 16.71 -3.82
CA ASP A 368 -27.68 16.92 -4.14
C ASP A 368 -27.91 17.60 -5.50
N SER A 369 -26.93 18.38 -5.98
CA SER A 369 -27.02 19.14 -7.25
C SER A 369 -25.95 18.79 -8.28
N LYS A 370 -24.79 18.26 -7.85
CA LYS A 370 -23.69 17.86 -8.72
C LYS A 370 -22.77 16.85 -8.03
N ASN A 371 -22.31 15.85 -8.77
CA ASN A 371 -21.30 14.90 -8.31
C ASN A 371 -19.89 15.51 -8.38
N GLU A 372 -19.07 15.24 -7.36
CA GLU A 372 -17.69 15.74 -7.28
C GLU A 372 -16.68 14.61 -7.50
N GLU A 373 -15.76 14.79 -8.44
CA GLU A 373 -14.77 13.76 -8.80
C GLU A 373 -13.74 13.59 -7.68
N ILE A 374 -13.61 12.38 -7.15
CA ILE A 374 -12.59 12.00 -6.17
C ILE A 374 -11.31 11.61 -6.91
N VAL A 375 -11.44 10.63 -7.80
CA VAL A 375 -10.30 10.04 -8.53
C VAL A 375 -10.80 9.34 -9.80
N ARG A 376 -10.04 9.48 -10.89
CA ARG A 376 -10.20 8.70 -12.11
C ARG A 376 -9.17 7.58 -12.13
N GLY A 377 -9.53 6.42 -12.64
CA GLY A 377 -8.64 5.27 -12.77
C GLY A 377 -8.67 4.68 -14.17
N ARG A 378 -7.57 4.05 -14.60
CA ARG A 378 -7.58 3.07 -15.68
C ARG A 378 -6.78 1.86 -15.25
N THR A 379 -7.39 0.69 -15.31
CA THR A 379 -6.76 -0.60 -14.98
C THR A 379 -6.50 -1.41 -16.24
N ARG A 380 -5.34 -2.06 -16.31
CA ARG A 380 -4.93 -2.99 -17.35
C ARG A 380 -4.82 -4.40 -16.77
N TRP A 381 -5.27 -5.38 -17.53
CA TRP A 381 -5.42 -6.76 -17.10
C TRP A 381 -4.86 -7.72 -18.13
N ARG A 382 -4.26 -8.80 -17.64
CA ARG A 382 -3.86 -9.97 -18.44
C ARG A 382 -4.71 -11.16 -18.03
N LYS A 383 -4.96 -12.08 -18.96
CA LYS A 383 -5.57 -13.37 -18.63
C LYS A 383 -4.64 -14.11 -17.65
N LYS A 384 -5.17 -14.72 -16.60
CA LYS A 384 -4.39 -15.61 -15.74
C LYS A 384 -3.89 -16.76 -16.60
N LEU A 385 -2.58 -17.04 -16.55
CA LEU A 385 -2.07 -18.32 -17.01
C LEU A 385 -2.78 -19.41 -16.20
N SER A 386 -3.31 -20.42 -16.87
CA SER A 386 -3.94 -21.57 -16.21
C SER A 386 -2.87 -22.41 -15.54
N THR A 387 -2.36 -21.94 -14.40
CA THR A 387 -1.56 -22.74 -13.49
C THR A 387 -2.46 -23.86 -12.99
N LEU A 388 -2.21 -25.08 -13.47
CA LEU A 388 -2.61 -26.29 -12.75
C LEU A 388 -2.26 -26.07 -11.27
N PRO A 389 -3.18 -26.37 -10.33
CA PRO A 389 -2.88 -26.19 -8.92
C PRO A 389 -1.61 -26.98 -8.61
N TYR A 390 -0.63 -26.33 -7.96
CA TYR A 390 0.63 -26.97 -7.56
C TYR A 390 0.34 -28.29 -6.84
N SER A 391 0.50 -29.39 -7.56
CA SER A 391 0.24 -30.75 -7.09
C SER A 391 1.54 -31.32 -6.53
N SER A 392 1.75 -31.14 -5.23
CA SER A 392 2.80 -31.76 -4.42
C SER A 392 2.31 -31.85 -2.99
#